data_AF-A0A530LC83-F1
#
_entry.id   AF-A0A530LC83-F1
#
_cell.length_a   1.000
_cell.length_b   1.000
_cell.length_c   1.000
_cell.angle_alpha   90.00
_cell.angle_beta   90.00
_cell.angle_gamma   90.00
#
_symmetry.space_group_name_H-M   'P 1'
#
loop_
_entity.id
_entity.type
_entity.pdbx_description
1 polymer ?
#
loop_
_entity_poly.entity_id
_entity_poly.type
_entity_poly.pdbx_seq_one_letter_code
_entity_poly.pdbx_strand_id
1 'polypeptide(L)'
;FNTGLHWAYGIDGPSQGHFYVDPFTGKLTKSKSSYEHPQPHACFIQGVQDDLVNEGGIMDLWVREARLFKYGSGTGSNFSFLRGEGEKLSGGGRSSGLMSFLKIGDRAAGAIKSGGTTRRAAKMVIVDADHPDIEEFIDWKVNEEQKVASLVTGSKIVKKHLEAIMKACINCEGNGDDCFDPAVNTALKREIKAAKKDAVPENYIYRVIQFAKQGYT
;
A
#
# COMPACT_ATOMS: atom_id res chain seq x y z
N PHE A 1 10.43 -18.19 9.35
CA PHE A 1 10.19 -18.37 10.80
C PHE A 1 11.51 -18.19 11.52
N ASN A 2 11.47 -17.64 12.74
CA ASN A 2 12.65 -17.35 13.56
C ASN A 2 13.01 -18.47 14.56
N THR A 3 12.30 -19.60 14.51
CA THR A 3 12.57 -20.77 15.35
C THR A 3 13.98 -21.31 15.16
N GLY A 4 14.69 -21.55 16.26
CA GLY A 4 16.04 -22.13 16.26
C GLY A 4 17.16 -21.15 15.94
N LEU A 5 16.88 -19.91 15.52
CA LEU A 5 17.93 -18.94 15.15
C LEU A 5 18.84 -18.56 16.32
N HIS A 6 18.27 -18.37 17.52
CA HIS A 6 19.06 -18.11 18.72
C HIS A 6 19.97 -19.30 19.08
N TRP A 7 19.41 -20.52 19.05
CA TRP A 7 20.16 -21.73 19.41
C TRP A 7 21.26 -22.08 18.40
N ALA A 8 20.97 -21.96 17.09
CA ALA A 8 21.90 -22.36 16.03
C ALA A 8 22.96 -21.29 15.72
N TYR A 9 22.60 -20.01 15.84
CA TYR A 9 23.43 -18.90 15.35
C TYR A 9 23.72 -17.81 16.39
N GLY A 10 23.20 -17.93 17.61
CA GLY A 10 23.34 -16.90 18.65
C GLY A 10 22.64 -15.59 18.31
N ILE A 11 21.69 -15.59 17.37
CA ILE A 11 20.95 -14.38 16.99
C ILE A 11 20.01 -13.99 18.14
N ASP A 12 20.13 -12.74 18.61
CA ASP A 12 19.33 -12.21 19.70
C ASP A 12 18.86 -10.76 19.42
N GLY A 13 17.95 -10.26 20.26
CA GLY A 13 17.46 -8.88 20.20
C GLY A 13 16.53 -8.55 21.37
N PRO A 14 16.28 -7.25 21.63
CA PRO A 14 15.46 -6.82 22.77
C PRO A 14 14.02 -7.34 22.67
N SER A 15 13.36 -7.54 23.80
CA SER A 15 11.93 -7.87 23.86
C SER A 15 11.09 -6.91 23.00
N GLN A 16 10.14 -7.47 22.25
CA GLN A 16 9.20 -6.72 21.40
C GLN A 16 7.74 -6.91 21.85
N GLY A 17 7.54 -7.29 23.12
CA GLY A 17 6.21 -7.40 23.71
C GLY A 17 5.45 -8.69 23.37
N HIS A 18 6.15 -9.77 23.06
CA HIS A 18 5.54 -11.11 22.98
C HIS A 18 5.71 -11.87 24.30
N PHE A 19 4.85 -12.85 24.49
CA PHE A 19 4.76 -13.67 25.69
C PHE A 19 4.95 -15.13 25.34
N TYR A 20 5.42 -15.91 26.31
CA TYR A 20 5.49 -17.36 26.25
C TYR A 20 4.94 -17.93 27.56
N VAL A 21 4.51 -19.19 27.53
CA VAL A 21 4.18 -19.90 28.77
C VAL A 21 5.46 -20.53 29.28
N ASP A 22 5.88 -20.14 30.48
CA ASP A 22 7.06 -20.72 31.11
C ASP A 22 6.81 -22.22 31.37
N PRO A 23 7.65 -23.13 30.84
CA PRO A 23 7.36 -24.56 30.86
C PRO A 23 7.46 -25.19 32.26
N PHE A 24 8.09 -24.52 33.23
CA PHE A 24 8.26 -25.02 34.58
C PHE A 24 7.17 -24.52 35.53
N THR A 25 6.73 -23.27 35.34
CA THR A 25 5.75 -22.61 36.22
C THR A 25 4.35 -22.56 35.63
N GLY A 26 4.20 -22.77 34.32
CA GLY A 26 2.94 -22.64 33.58
C GLY A 26 2.43 -21.21 33.48
N LYS A 27 3.22 -20.20 33.89
CA LYS A 27 2.80 -18.80 33.91
C LYS A 27 3.09 -18.12 32.58
N LEU A 28 2.13 -17.33 32.11
CA LEU A 28 2.31 -16.42 30.98
C LEU A 28 3.36 -15.37 31.36
N THR A 29 4.51 -15.41 30.69
CA THR A 29 5.68 -14.59 31.00
C THR A 29 6.05 -13.76 29.79
N LYS A 30 6.36 -12.48 30.01
CA LYS A 30 6.85 -11.60 28.94
C LYS A 30 8.27 -12.03 28.58
N SER A 31 8.52 -12.28 27.30
CA SER A 31 9.86 -12.64 26.85
C SER A 31 10.83 -11.48 27.05
N LYS A 32 12.06 -11.78 27.48
CA LYS A 32 13.15 -10.82 27.60
C LYS A 32 13.89 -10.63 26.27
N SER A 33 13.88 -11.65 25.41
CA SER A 33 14.56 -11.74 24.12
C SER A 33 13.57 -11.88 22.96
N SER A 34 13.96 -11.43 21.76
CA SER A 34 13.21 -11.64 20.52
C SER A 34 13.32 -13.04 19.90
N TYR A 35 14.31 -13.84 20.31
CA TYR A 35 14.70 -15.05 19.58
C TYR A 35 14.91 -16.28 20.47
N GLU A 36 15.07 -16.11 21.78
CA GLU A 36 15.19 -17.21 22.74
C GLU A 36 13.88 -18.02 22.85
N HIS A 37 12.74 -17.32 22.87
CA HIS A 37 11.39 -17.90 22.84
C HIS A 37 10.63 -17.41 21.60
N PRO A 38 11.03 -17.87 20.40
CA PRO A 38 10.46 -17.39 19.14
C PRO A 38 9.01 -17.84 19.00
N GLN A 39 8.25 -17.14 18.17
CA GLN A 39 6.87 -17.46 17.85
C GLN A 39 6.85 -18.45 16.66
N PRO A 40 6.44 -19.73 16.84
CA PRO A 40 6.57 -20.75 15.78
C PRO A 40 5.29 -21.01 14.97
N HIS A 41 4.16 -20.39 15.35
CA HIS A 41 2.85 -20.65 14.75
C HIS A 41 2.64 -19.75 13.53
N ALA A 42 2.21 -20.33 12.41
CA ALA A 42 2.04 -19.61 11.16
C ALA A 42 0.77 -18.77 11.07
N CYS A 43 -0.32 -19.19 11.72
CA CYS A 43 -1.66 -18.63 11.51
C CYS A 43 -2.26 -18.11 12.81
N PHE A 44 -2.85 -16.92 12.76
CA PHE A 44 -3.52 -16.30 13.88
C PHE A 44 -4.89 -15.77 13.48
N ILE A 45 -5.90 -16.03 14.30
CA ILE A 45 -7.23 -15.46 14.17
C ILE A 45 -7.41 -14.45 15.29
N GLN A 46 -7.73 -13.21 14.94
CA GLN A 46 -7.85 -12.10 15.88
C GLN A 46 -9.23 -11.47 15.81
N GLY A 47 -9.75 -11.07 16.97
CA GLY A 47 -10.93 -10.22 17.07
C GLY A 47 -10.58 -8.74 17.06
N VAL A 48 -11.55 -7.94 16.60
CA VAL A 48 -11.55 -6.47 16.66
C VAL A 48 -12.90 -6.00 17.17
N GLN A 49 -12.86 -5.01 18.06
CA GLN A 49 -14.04 -4.31 18.56
C GLN A 49 -14.24 -3.01 17.79
N ASP A 50 -15.49 -2.51 17.77
CA ASP A 50 -15.85 -1.22 17.20
C ASP A 50 -15.42 -0.04 18.08
N ASP A 51 -14.11 0.03 18.28
CA ASP A 51 -13.39 1.04 19.04
C ASP A 51 -12.10 1.41 18.30
N LEU A 52 -11.75 2.69 18.29
CA LEU A 52 -10.60 3.16 17.53
C LEU A 52 -9.26 2.80 18.20
N VAL A 53 -9.10 3.08 19.50
CA VAL A 53 -7.77 3.17 20.15
C VAL A 53 -7.63 2.33 21.42
N ASN A 54 -8.73 1.86 22.01
CA ASN A 54 -8.67 1.05 23.22
C ASN A 54 -8.20 -0.38 22.91
N GLU A 55 -7.90 -1.14 23.97
CA GLU A 55 -7.49 -2.54 23.86
C GLU A 55 -8.54 -3.36 23.12
N GLY A 56 -8.11 -4.13 22.11
CA GLY A 56 -9.03 -4.88 21.25
C GLY A 56 -9.66 -4.05 20.11
N GLY A 57 -9.45 -2.73 20.08
CA GLY A 57 -9.89 -1.84 19.00
C GLY A 57 -9.07 -1.95 17.71
N ILE A 58 -9.36 -1.07 16.75
CA ILE A 58 -8.81 -1.08 15.39
C ILE A 58 -7.30 -0.82 15.39
N MET A 59 -6.84 0.22 16.09
CA MET A 59 -5.41 0.57 16.12
C MET A 59 -4.60 -0.46 16.90
N ASP A 60 -5.16 -1.00 17.99
CA ASP A 60 -4.54 -2.08 18.74
C ASP A 60 -4.42 -3.36 17.91
N LEU A 61 -5.44 -3.72 17.10
CA LEU A 61 -5.35 -4.82 16.14
C LEU A 61 -4.11 -4.65 15.24
N TRP A 62 -3.90 -3.47 14.66
CA TRP A 62 -2.76 -3.28 13.75
C TRP A 62 -1.40 -3.38 14.45
N VAL A 63 -1.30 -2.93 15.70
CA VAL A 63 -0.10 -3.13 16.53
C VAL A 63 0.14 -4.62 16.78
N ARG A 64 -0.91 -5.38 17.12
CA ARG A 64 -0.84 -6.84 17.31
C ARG A 64 -0.43 -7.55 16.02
N GLU A 65 -1.05 -7.21 14.89
CA GLU A 65 -0.76 -7.78 13.58
C GLU A 65 0.67 -7.47 13.11
N ALA A 66 1.14 -6.24 13.29
CA ALA A 66 2.51 -5.86 12.93
C ALA A 66 3.56 -6.70 13.66
N ARG A 67 3.32 -7.04 14.94
CA ARG A 67 4.20 -7.95 15.69
C ARG A 67 4.18 -9.35 15.08
N LEU A 68 3.02 -9.87 14.69
CA LEU A 68 2.89 -11.19 14.07
C LEU A 68 3.57 -11.26 12.69
N PHE A 69 3.33 -10.25 11.84
CA PHE A 69 3.97 -10.14 10.54
C PHE A 69 5.49 -10.05 10.67
N LYS A 70 6.01 -9.26 11.61
CA LYS A 70 7.46 -9.14 11.85
C LYS A 70 8.14 -10.49 12.05
N TYR A 71 7.48 -11.46 12.67
CA TYR A 71 8.03 -12.79 12.95
C TYR A 71 7.65 -13.88 11.94
N GLY A 72 6.92 -13.52 10.88
CA GLY A 72 6.68 -14.42 9.74
C GLY A 72 5.27 -15.00 9.66
N SER A 73 4.36 -14.54 10.52
CA SER A 73 3.05 -15.17 10.70
C SER A 73 1.97 -14.39 9.96
N GLY A 74 0.97 -15.10 9.42
CA GLY A 74 -0.20 -14.51 8.79
C GLY A 74 -1.33 -14.30 9.79
N THR A 75 -2.22 -13.35 9.49
CA THR A 75 -3.34 -13.00 10.37
C THR A 75 -4.67 -13.06 9.62
N GLY A 76 -5.72 -13.47 10.32
CA GLY A 76 -7.10 -13.37 9.90
C GLY A 76 -7.89 -12.60 10.95
N SER A 77 -8.80 -11.73 10.54
CA SER A 77 -9.69 -11.05 11.49
C SER A 77 -11.09 -10.88 10.91
N ASN A 78 -12.10 -11.05 11.77
CA ASN A 78 -13.48 -10.75 11.44
C ASN A 78 -13.79 -9.28 11.79
N PHE A 79 -14.21 -8.51 10.79
CA PHE A 79 -14.51 -7.08 10.88
C PHE A 79 -16.01 -6.75 10.91
N SER A 80 -16.90 -7.76 10.92
CA SER A 80 -18.36 -7.57 10.90
C SER A 80 -18.93 -6.76 12.06
N PHE A 81 -18.16 -6.61 13.16
CA PHE A 81 -18.58 -5.80 14.30
C PHE A 81 -18.35 -4.31 14.12
N LEU A 82 -17.55 -3.88 13.13
CA LEU A 82 -17.37 -2.46 12.88
C LEU A 82 -18.65 -1.85 12.32
N ARG A 83 -18.92 -0.60 12.70
CA ARG A 83 -20.04 0.14 12.12
C ARG A 83 -19.77 0.51 10.65
N GLY A 84 -20.83 0.50 9.86
CA GLY A 84 -20.79 0.88 8.45
C GLY A 84 -20.57 2.36 8.19
N GLU A 85 -20.43 2.70 6.90
CA GLU A 85 -20.32 4.07 6.45
C GLU A 85 -21.57 4.89 6.82
N GLY A 86 -21.35 6.10 7.33
CA GLY A 86 -22.46 7.00 7.66
C GLY A 86 -23.15 6.72 8.99
N GLU A 87 -22.80 5.66 9.72
CA GLU A 87 -23.32 5.38 11.06
C GLU A 87 -22.83 6.40 12.09
N LYS A 88 -23.58 6.58 13.19
CA LYS A 88 -23.30 7.63 14.19
C LYS A 88 -22.05 7.30 15.01
N LEU A 89 -21.28 8.33 15.36
CA LEU A 89 -20.18 8.25 16.32
C LEU A 89 -20.61 8.78 17.70
N SER A 90 -20.03 8.24 18.77
CA SER A 90 -20.31 8.67 20.15
C SER A 90 -19.90 10.12 20.42
N GLY A 91 -18.81 10.58 19.80
CA GLY A 91 -18.33 11.97 19.88
C GLY A 91 -19.00 12.95 18.90
N GLY A 92 -20.03 12.51 18.16
CA GLY A 92 -20.64 13.27 17.07
C GLY A 92 -19.98 13.01 15.72
N GLY A 93 -20.71 13.32 14.65
CA GLY A 93 -20.29 13.01 13.28
C GLY A 93 -20.72 11.60 12.82
N ARG A 94 -20.11 11.16 11.71
CA ARG A 94 -20.47 9.92 11.01
C ARG A 94 -19.22 9.10 10.72
N SER A 95 -19.35 7.77 10.79
CA SER A 95 -18.31 6.81 10.45
C SER A 95 -17.90 6.92 8.99
N SER A 96 -16.61 6.75 8.71
CA SER A 96 -16.06 6.58 7.35
C SER A 96 -16.18 5.15 6.83
N GLY A 97 -16.86 4.28 7.57
CA GLY A 97 -17.10 2.88 7.23
C GLY A 97 -15.88 1.98 7.38
N LEU A 98 -16.14 0.68 7.31
CA LEU A 98 -15.16 -0.39 7.39
C LEU A 98 -14.03 -0.22 6.36
N MET A 99 -14.40 0.12 5.13
CA MET A 99 -13.45 0.18 4.00
C MET A 99 -12.36 1.22 4.20
N SER A 100 -12.63 2.30 4.94
CA SER A 100 -11.62 3.31 5.27
C SER A 100 -10.47 2.72 6.11
N PHE A 101 -10.79 1.86 7.09
CA PHE A 101 -9.81 1.20 7.94
C PHE A 101 -9.11 0.04 7.22
N LEU A 102 -9.83 -0.72 6.39
CA LEU A 102 -9.21 -1.80 5.61
C LEU A 102 -8.15 -1.27 4.64
N LYS A 103 -8.37 -0.10 4.03
CA LYS A 103 -7.36 0.58 3.19
C LYS A 103 -6.08 0.91 3.97
N ILE A 104 -6.20 1.30 5.25
CA ILE A 104 -5.03 1.55 6.09
C ILE A 104 -4.33 0.23 6.43
N GLY A 105 -5.09 -0.81 6.77
CA GLY A 105 -4.57 -2.15 7.01
C GLY A 105 -3.81 -2.73 5.81
N ASP A 106 -4.34 -2.56 4.60
CA ASP A 106 -3.67 -2.96 3.35
C ASP A 106 -2.30 -2.29 3.19
N ARG A 107 -2.24 -0.96 3.40
CA ARG A 107 -0.99 -0.20 3.34
C ARG A 107 0.00 -0.62 4.44
N ALA A 108 -0.49 -0.84 5.65
CA ALA A 108 0.33 -1.29 6.77
C ALA A 108 0.93 -2.68 6.50
N ALA A 109 0.11 -3.65 6.06
CA ALA A 109 0.58 -4.98 5.70
C ALA A 109 1.59 -4.94 4.54
N GLY A 110 1.32 -4.16 3.49
CA GLY A 110 2.23 -4.01 2.33
C GLY A 110 3.61 -3.46 2.70
N ALA A 111 3.69 -2.59 3.71
CA ALA A 111 4.96 -2.03 4.20
C ALA A 111 5.82 -3.05 4.95
N ILE A 112 5.20 -4.08 5.56
CA ILE A 112 5.90 -5.02 6.43
C ILE A 112 6.46 -6.21 5.62
N LYS A 113 7.78 -6.40 5.73
CA LYS A 113 8.44 -7.62 5.26
C LYS A 113 8.31 -8.71 6.32
N SER A 114 7.56 -9.75 5.98
CA SER A 114 7.21 -10.80 6.92
C SER A 114 8.43 -11.63 7.31
N GLY A 115 8.65 -11.80 8.61
CA GLY A 115 9.80 -12.55 9.15
C GLY A 115 11.16 -11.90 8.91
N GLY A 116 11.22 -10.62 8.51
CA GLY A 116 12.46 -9.93 8.15
C GLY A 116 13.12 -10.43 6.85
N THR A 117 12.38 -11.20 6.04
CA THR A 117 12.89 -11.84 4.80
C THR A 117 12.20 -11.28 3.54
N THR A 118 12.31 -11.96 2.39
CA THR A 118 11.77 -11.53 1.09
C THR A 118 10.24 -11.61 0.97
N ARG A 119 9.53 -12.23 1.93
CA ARG A 119 8.08 -12.42 1.88
C ARG A 119 7.32 -11.18 2.38
N ARG A 120 6.17 -10.87 1.75
CA ARG A 120 5.25 -9.83 2.23
C ARG A 120 4.30 -10.37 3.30
N ALA A 121 3.86 -9.50 4.21
CA ALA A 121 2.77 -9.83 5.11
C ALA A 121 1.50 -10.20 4.32
N ALA A 122 0.72 -11.13 4.86
CA ALA A 122 -0.55 -11.53 4.29
C ALA A 122 -1.62 -11.50 5.38
N LYS A 123 -2.72 -10.80 5.09
CA LYS A 123 -3.87 -10.64 5.97
C LYS A 123 -5.11 -11.17 5.27
N MET A 124 -5.89 -11.96 6.00
CA MET A 124 -7.26 -12.30 5.64
C MET A 124 -8.21 -11.42 6.43
N VAL A 125 -9.24 -10.92 5.75
CA VAL A 125 -10.34 -10.15 6.34
C VAL A 125 -11.63 -10.92 6.08
N ILE A 126 -12.43 -11.09 7.13
CA ILE A 126 -13.76 -11.71 7.07
C ILE A 126 -14.77 -10.61 7.38
N VAL A 127 -15.88 -10.60 6.63
CA VAL A 127 -17.03 -9.73 6.83
C VAL A 127 -18.27 -10.57 6.58
N ASP A 128 -19.28 -10.42 7.42
CA ASP A 128 -20.56 -11.13 7.33
C ASP A 128 -21.38 -10.51 6.20
N ALA A 129 -22.16 -11.33 5.50
CA ALA A 129 -22.86 -10.93 4.28
C ALA A 129 -23.97 -9.89 4.50
N ASP A 130 -24.37 -9.67 5.75
CA ASP A 130 -25.39 -8.71 6.19
C ASP A 130 -24.78 -7.38 6.69
N HIS A 131 -23.45 -7.24 6.67
CA HIS A 131 -22.78 -6.00 7.03
C HIS A 131 -23.16 -4.87 6.05
N PRO A 132 -23.41 -3.63 6.53
CA PRO A 132 -23.83 -2.51 5.66
C PRO A 132 -22.86 -2.21 4.51
N ASP A 133 -21.55 -2.32 4.73
CA ASP A 133 -20.50 -2.07 3.73
C ASP A 133 -20.10 -3.33 2.91
N ILE A 134 -20.94 -4.36 2.85
CA ILE A 134 -20.59 -5.65 2.23
C ILE A 134 -20.34 -5.51 0.72
N GLU A 135 -21.14 -4.71 0.01
CA GLU A 135 -21.02 -4.51 -1.44
C GLU A 135 -19.67 -3.86 -1.79
N GLU A 136 -19.28 -2.81 -1.05
CA GLU A 136 -17.99 -2.16 -1.22
C GLU A 136 -16.82 -3.10 -0.87
N PHE A 137 -16.99 -3.99 0.11
CA PHE A 137 -15.98 -4.97 0.47
C PHE A 137 -15.75 -6.01 -0.63
N ILE A 138 -16.81 -6.57 -1.22
CA ILE A 138 -16.68 -7.58 -2.30
C ILE A 138 -16.12 -6.98 -3.59
N ASP A 139 -16.50 -5.74 -3.93
CA ASP A 139 -16.06 -5.07 -5.15
C ASP A 139 -14.64 -4.50 -5.03
N TRP A 140 -14.09 -4.43 -3.82
CA TRP A 140 -12.83 -3.73 -3.56
C TRP A 140 -11.66 -4.22 -4.43
N LYS A 141 -11.49 -5.54 -4.57
CA LYS A 141 -10.39 -6.11 -5.37
C LYS A 141 -10.53 -5.78 -6.85
N VAL A 142 -11.75 -5.94 -7.39
CA VAL A 142 -12.03 -5.65 -8.79
C VAL A 142 -11.79 -4.16 -9.10
N ASN A 143 -12.20 -3.28 -8.19
CA ASN A 143 -11.97 -1.84 -8.32
C ASN A 143 -10.48 -1.47 -8.31
N GLU A 144 -9.66 -2.09 -7.44
CA GLU A 144 -8.21 -1.86 -7.45
C GLU A 144 -7.54 -2.43 -8.73
N GLU A 145 -8.00 -3.57 -9.27
CA GLU A 145 -7.52 -4.10 -10.54
C GLU A 145 -7.82 -3.16 -11.72
N GLN A 146 -9.04 -2.62 -11.80
CA GLN A 146 -9.44 -1.63 -12.80
C GLN A 146 -8.60 -0.36 -12.71
N LYS A 147 -8.33 0.11 -11.49
CA LYS A 147 -7.46 1.25 -11.24
C LYS A 147 -6.03 1.00 -11.71
N VAL A 148 -5.45 -0.18 -11.42
CA VAL A 148 -4.12 -0.55 -11.92
C VAL A 148 -4.10 -0.60 -13.44
N ALA A 149 -5.10 -1.22 -14.07
CA ALA A 149 -5.22 -1.27 -15.52
C ALA A 149 -5.27 0.14 -16.14
N SER A 150 -6.04 1.04 -15.56
CA SER A 150 -6.15 2.44 -15.98
C SER A 150 -4.82 3.19 -15.81
N LEU A 151 -4.15 3.04 -14.67
CA LEU A 151 -2.86 3.69 -14.39
C LEU A 151 -1.75 3.19 -15.31
N VAL A 152 -1.65 1.88 -15.55
CA VAL A 152 -0.65 1.30 -16.44
C VAL A 152 -0.88 1.75 -17.88
N THR A 153 -2.13 1.74 -18.34
CA THR A 153 -2.50 2.17 -19.69
C THR A 153 -2.21 3.66 -19.87
N GLY A 154 -2.69 4.51 -18.96
CA GLY A 154 -2.43 5.95 -18.98
C GLY A 154 -0.93 6.28 -18.93
N SER A 155 -0.16 5.59 -18.07
CA SER A 155 1.29 5.78 -17.99
C SER A 155 2.01 5.45 -19.31
N LYS A 156 1.62 4.37 -19.99
CA LYS A 156 2.17 4.01 -21.31
C LYS A 156 1.83 5.04 -22.39
N ILE A 157 0.60 5.55 -22.40
CA ILE A 157 0.16 6.60 -23.34
C ILE A 157 0.96 7.89 -23.10
N VAL A 158 1.04 8.34 -21.84
CA VAL A 158 1.83 9.52 -21.47
C VAL A 158 3.27 9.34 -21.91
N LYS A 159 3.93 8.23 -21.55
CA LYS A 159 5.32 7.95 -21.95
C LYS A 159 5.52 8.03 -23.47
N LYS A 160 4.66 7.35 -24.24
CA LYS A 160 4.73 7.35 -25.71
C LYS A 160 4.70 8.76 -26.29
N HIS A 161 3.78 9.61 -25.82
CA HIS A 161 3.62 10.97 -26.32
C HIS A 161 4.77 11.88 -25.88
N LEU A 162 5.25 11.75 -24.64
CA LEU A 162 6.38 12.56 -24.18
C LEU A 162 7.67 12.23 -24.93
N GLU A 163 7.92 10.95 -25.25
CA GLU A 163 9.05 10.56 -26.10
C GLU A 163 8.92 11.10 -27.52
N ALA A 164 7.71 11.11 -28.10
CA ALA A 164 7.46 11.68 -29.42
C ALA A 164 7.68 13.19 -29.46
N ILE A 165 7.19 13.91 -28.44
CA ILE A 165 7.39 15.36 -28.28
C ILE A 165 8.87 15.67 -28.09
N MET A 166 9.57 14.92 -27.23
CA MET A 166 11.01 15.07 -27.01
C MET A 166 11.80 14.91 -28.32
N LYS A 167 11.51 13.86 -29.09
CA LYS A 167 12.14 13.63 -30.41
C LYS A 167 11.82 14.76 -31.40
N ALA A 168 10.60 15.29 -31.40
CA ALA A 168 10.22 16.40 -32.27
C ALA A 168 10.97 17.70 -31.94
N CYS A 169 11.34 17.90 -30.67
CA CYS A 169 12.20 19.01 -30.25
C CYS A 169 13.66 18.80 -30.65
N ILE A 170 14.22 17.59 -30.47
CA ILE A 170 15.66 17.33 -30.68
C ILE A 170 16.02 17.19 -32.16
N ASN A 171 15.16 16.53 -32.96
CA ASN A 171 15.42 16.27 -34.38
C ASN A 171 15.00 17.43 -35.30
N CYS A 172 14.94 18.64 -34.76
CA CYS A 172 14.53 19.83 -35.50
C CYS A 172 15.76 20.58 -36.01
N GLU A 173 15.72 20.99 -37.28
CA GLU A 173 16.79 21.75 -37.96
C GLU A 173 16.54 23.27 -37.89
N GLY A 174 15.97 23.75 -36.78
CA GLY A 174 15.64 25.17 -36.55
C GLY A 174 16.76 25.93 -35.84
N ASN A 175 16.74 27.27 -35.93
CA ASN A 175 17.73 28.11 -35.27
C ASN A 175 17.30 28.45 -33.84
N GLY A 176 18.23 28.39 -32.88
CA GLY A 176 18.00 28.82 -31.50
C GLY A 176 16.82 28.08 -30.84
N ASP A 177 15.81 28.84 -30.40
CA ASP A 177 14.66 28.31 -29.65
C ASP A 177 13.50 27.82 -30.54
N ASP A 178 13.61 27.95 -31.87
CA ASP A 178 12.53 27.63 -32.82
C ASP A 178 12.05 26.17 -32.71
N CYS A 179 12.95 25.26 -32.33
CA CYS A 179 12.65 23.84 -32.16
C CYS A 179 11.73 23.52 -30.97
N PHE A 180 11.60 24.45 -30.03
CA PHE A 180 10.76 24.32 -28.83
C PHE A 180 9.46 25.13 -28.93
N ASP A 181 9.27 25.92 -30.00
CA ASP A 181 8.05 26.68 -30.25
C ASP A 181 7.09 25.89 -31.17
N PRO A 182 5.93 25.45 -30.69
CA PRO A 182 4.93 24.76 -31.52
C PRO A 182 4.25 25.66 -32.57
N ALA A 183 4.44 26.97 -32.54
CA ALA A 183 4.02 27.85 -33.63
C ALA A 183 4.92 27.69 -34.87
N VAL A 184 6.21 27.41 -34.66
CA VAL A 184 7.24 27.30 -35.70
C VAL A 184 7.50 25.84 -36.07
N ASN A 185 7.73 24.98 -35.07
CA ASN A 185 7.98 23.55 -35.27
C ASN A 185 6.65 22.80 -35.49
N THR A 186 6.32 22.53 -36.75
CA THR A 186 5.10 21.83 -37.15
C THR A 186 5.04 20.37 -36.66
N ALA A 187 6.19 19.70 -36.55
CA ALA A 187 6.28 18.35 -36.00
C ALA A 187 5.93 18.36 -34.51
N LEU A 188 6.51 19.28 -33.74
CA LEU A 188 6.17 19.49 -32.33
C LEU A 188 4.68 19.80 -32.15
N LYS A 189 4.13 20.71 -32.96
CA LYS A 189 2.69 21.03 -32.95
C LYS A 189 1.82 19.81 -33.18
N ARG A 190 2.21 18.92 -34.09
CA ARG A 190 1.50 17.68 -34.39
C ARG A 190 1.53 16.73 -33.20
N GLU A 191 2.70 16.50 -32.60
CA GLU A 191 2.83 15.61 -31.44
C GLU A 191 2.09 16.16 -30.20
N ILE A 192 2.12 17.48 -29.97
CA ILE A 192 1.31 18.10 -28.90
C ILE A 192 -0.18 17.88 -29.12
N LYS A 193 -0.68 18.05 -30.35
CA LYS A 193 -2.09 17.80 -30.67
C LYS A 193 -2.47 16.33 -30.46
N ALA A 194 -1.59 15.41 -30.85
CA ALA A 194 -1.80 13.98 -30.63
C ALA A 194 -1.84 13.64 -29.13
N ALA A 195 -0.93 14.21 -28.33
CA ALA A 195 -0.90 14.04 -26.88
C ALA A 195 -2.18 14.59 -26.21
N LYS A 196 -2.63 15.79 -26.59
CA LYS A 196 -3.87 16.38 -26.07
C LYS A 196 -5.11 15.56 -26.45
N LYS A 197 -5.14 14.99 -27.67
CA LYS A 197 -6.22 14.10 -28.11
C LYS A 197 -6.35 12.87 -27.21
N ASP A 198 -5.23 12.34 -26.73
CA ASP A 198 -5.19 11.19 -25.82
C ASP A 198 -5.17 11.61 -24.34
N ALA A 199 -5.63 12.83 -24.02
CA ALA A 199 -5.77 13.38 -22.68
C ALA A 199 -4.47 13.43 -21.85
N VAL A 200 -3.31 13.54 -22.49
CA VAL A 200 -2.05 13.79 -21.78
C VAL A 200 -2.11 15.17 -21.11
N PRO A 201 -1.84 15.27 -19.79
CA PRO A 201 -1.89 16.54 -19.07
C PRO A 201 -0.94 17.59 -19.66
N GLU A 202 -1.42 18.82 -19.83
CA GLU A 202 -0.64 19.89 -20.49
C GLU A 202 0.65 20.21 -19.74
N ASN A 203 0.65 20.13 -18.41
CA ASN A 203 1.85 20.35 -17.60
C ASN A 203 2.96 19.35 -17.93
N TYR A 204 2.64 18.10 -18.29
CA TYR A 204 3.64 17.10 -18.70
C TYR A 204 4.21 17.43 -20.08
N ILE A 205 3.36 17.91 -21.00
CA ILE A 205 3.76 18.37 -22.34
C ILE A 205 4.72 19.56 -22.23
N TYR A 206 4.36 20.61 -21.49
CA TYR A 206 5.24 21.78 -21.33
C TYR A 206 6.55 21.40 -20.64
N ARG A 207 6.50 20.50 -19.64
CA ARG A 207 7.69 20.04 -18.92
C ARG A 207 8.67 19.30 -19.83
N VAL A 208 8.20 18.43 -20.73
CA VAL A 208 9.11 17.70 -21.63
C VAL A 208 9.77 18.62 -22.66
N ILE A 209 9.05 19.64 -23.15
CA ILE A 209 9.62 20.66 -24.05
C ILE A 209 10.70 21.48 -23.31
N GLN A 210 10.44 21.86 -22.05
CA GLN A 210 11.43 22.53 -21.22
C GLN A 210 12.68 21.67 -20.97
N PHE A 211 12.50 20.36 -20.75
CA PHE A 211 13.64 19.45 -20.64
C PHE A 211 14.42 19.35 -21.95
N ALA A 212 13.75 19.27 -23.10
CA ALA A 212 14.41 19.31 -24.40
C ALA A 212 15.25 20.59 -24.56
N LYS A 213 14.70 21.74 -24.17
CA LYS A 213 15.39 23.05 -24.20
C LYS A 213 16.62 23.10 -23.30
N GLN A 214 16.61 22.35 -22.20
CA GLN A 214 17.75 22.21 -21.28
C GLN A 214 18.79 21.18 -21.76
N GLY A 215 18.58 20.54 -22.91
CA GLY A 215 19.51 19.57 -23.49
C GLY A 215 19.32 18.12 -23.05
N TYR A 216 18.20 17.79 -22.40
CA TYR A 216 17.85 16.39 -22.10
C TYR A 216 17.35 15.68 -23.36
N THR A 217 17.65 14.38 -23.47
CA THR A 217 17.29 13.53 -24.62
C THR A 217 16.50 12.28 -24.23
#